data_AF-A0A6C1KFB1-F1
#
_entry.id   AF-A0A6C1KFB1-F1
#
_cell.length_a   1.000
_cell.length_b   1.000
_cell.length_c   1.000
_cell.angle_alpha   90.00
_cell.angle_beta   90.00
_cell.angle_gamma   90.00
#
_symmetry.space_group_name_H-M   'P 1'
#
loop_
_entity.id
_entity.type
_entity.pdbx_description
1 polymer ?
#
loop_
_entity_poly.entity_id
_entity_poly.type
_entity_poly.pdbx_seq_one_letter_code
_entity_poly.pdbx_strand_id
1 'polypeptide(L)' 'MSLIHNERTKLTANALDRASTACLTVGALGPAVASLYGLGIAGAAAASHGVLIALGSVFWLAAAGVLHFMARSVLGRLI' A
#
# COMPACT_ATOMS: atom_id res chain seq x y z
N MET A 1 1.00 21.77 23.68
CA MET A 1 0.42 21.31 22.40
C MET A 1 -0.96 21.91 22.25
N SER A 2 -1.29 22.57 21.13
CA SER A 2 -2.65 23.09 20.91
C SER A 2 -3.56 22.02 20.31
N LEU A 3 -4.88 22.12 20.52
CA LEU A 3 -5.85 21.19 19.92
C LEU A 3 -5.71 21.13 18.39
N ILE A 4 -5.52 22.28 17.74
CA ILE A 4 -5.31 22.38 16.30
C ILE A 4 -4.07 21.60 15.86
N HIS A 5 -2.98 21.67 16.64
CA HIS A 5 -1.77 20.92 16.33
C HIS A 5 -2.02 19.40 16.38
N ASN A 6 -2.73 18.92 17.40
CA ASN A 6 -3.05 17.49 17.52
C ASN A 6 -3.93 16.99 16.36
N GLU A 7 -4.96 17.74 15.98
CA GLU A 7 -5.83 17.34 14.86
C GLU A 7 -5.09 17.32 13.52
N ARG A 8 -4.15 18.25 13.30
CA ARG A 8 -3.26 18.21 12.13
C ARG A 8 -2.37 16.97 12.12
N THR A 9 -1.75 16.64 13.26
CA THR A 9 -0.92 15.44 13.40
C THR A 9 -1.73 14.17 13.12
N LYS A 10 -2.94 14.05 13.68
CA LYS A 10 -3.85 12.92 13.41
C LYS A 10 -4.25 12.84 11.94
N LEU A 11 -4.59 13.97 11.32
CA LEU A 11 -4.97 14.00 9.91
C LEU A 11 -3.83 13.50 9.01
N THR A 12 -2.59 13.94 9.26
CA THR A 12 -1.42 13.48 8.51
C THR A 12 -1.14 11.99 8.73
N ALA A 13 -1.17 11.51 9.97
CA ALA A 13 -0.99 10.09 10.26
C ALA A 13 -2.04 9.22 9.56
N ASN A 14 -3.31 9.64 9.61
CA ASN A 14 -4.41 8.94 8.97
C ASN A 14 -4.29 8.95 7.43
N ALA A 15 -3.81 10.05 6.84
CA ALA A 15 -3.58 10.09 5.39
C ALA A 15 -2.50 9.10 4.94
N LEU A 16 -1.40 8.99 5.69
CA LEU A 16 -0.32 8.02 5.44
C LEU A 16 -0.80 6.58 5.61
N ASP A 17 -1.58 6.29 6.64
CA ASP A 17 -2.11 4.96 6.91
C ASP A 17 -3.16 4.51 5.86
N ARG A 18 -4.02 5.44 5.41
CA ARG A 18 -4.93 5.19 4.29
C ARG A 18 -4.19 4.92 2.99
N ALA A 19 -3.10 5.65 2.72
CA ALA A 19 -2.26 5.39 1.56
C ALA A 19 -1.56 4.01 1.66
N SER A 20 -1.12 3.61 2.86
CA SER A 20 -0.59 2.26 3.12
C SER A 20 -1.64 1.18 2.81
N THR A 21 -2.87 1.35 3.29
CA THR A 21 -3.98 0.43 3.02
C THR A 21 -4.31 0.36 1.52
N ALA A 22 -4.25 1.48 0.80
CA ALA A 22 -4.42 1.50 -0.65
C ALA A 22 -3.29 0.75 -1.38
N CYS A 23 -2.03 0.88 -0.92
CA CYS A 23 -0.91 0.11 -1.47
C CYS A 23 -1.13 -1.40 -1.32
N LEU A 24 -1.61 -1.85 -0.17
CA LEU A 24 -1.97 -3.25 0.06
C LEU A 24 -3.13 -3.70 -0.84
N THR A 25 -4.27 -3.01 -0.77
CA THR A 25 -5.53 -3.47 -1.40
C THR A 25 -5.54 -3.27 -2.91
N VAL A 26 -5.14 -2.10 -3.39
CA VAL A 26 -5.15 -1.77 -4.82
C VAL A 26 -3.86 -2.22 -5.48
N GLY A 27 -2.71 -1.93 -4.85
CA GLY A 27 -1.39 -2.21 -5.41
C GLY A 27 -1.02 -3.69 -5.42
N ALA A 28 -1.14 -4.37 -4.28
CA ALA A 28 -0.75 -5.78 -4.17
C ALA A 28 -1.89 -6.75 -4.50
N LEU A 29 -3.07 -6.57 -3.89
CA LEU A 29 -4.19 -7.52 -4.07
C LEU A 29 -4.91 -7.36 -5.41
N GLY A 30 -5.04 -6.13 -5.93
CA GLY A 30 -5.70 -5.87 -7.22
C GLY A 30 -5.13 -6.71 -8.37
N PRO A 31 -3.81 -6.66 -8.66
CA PRO A 31 -3.18 -7.49 -9.69
C PRO A 31 -3.29 -8.99 -9.41
N ALA A 32 -3.18 -9.42 -8.15
CA ALA A 32 -3.32 -10.83 -7.79
C ALA A 32 -4.74 -11.34 -8.13
N VAL A 33 -5.77 -10.59 -7.76
CA VAL A 33 -7.17 -10.90 -8.09
C VAL A 33 -7.39 -10.87 -9.61
N ALA A 34 -6.88 -9.86 -10.31
CA ALA A 34 -6.97 -9.80 -11.76
C ALA A 34 -6.34 -11.03 -12.44
N SER A 35 -5.21 -11.52 -11.91
CA SER A 35 -4.56 -12.73 -12.42
C SER A 35 -5.39 -14.00 -12.19
N LEU A 36 -6.03 -14.13 -11.02
CA LEU A 36 -6.89 -15.28 -10.69
C LEU A 36 -8.10 -15.38 -11.61
N TYR A 37 -8.66 -14.23 -12.02
CA TYR A 37 -9.81 -14.16 -12.92
C TYR A 37 -9.42 -14.06 -14.41
N GLY A 38 -8.13 -14.11 -14.75
CA GLY A 38 -7.67 -13.96 -16.14
C GLY A 38 -7.95 -12.59 -16.74
N LEU A 39 -8.14 -11.55 -15.92
CA LEU A 39 -8.41 -10.16 -16.31
C LEU A 39 -7.13 -9.38 -16.66
N GLY A 40 -6.02 -10.08 -16.93
CA GLY A 40 -4.75 -9.48 -17.33
C GLY A 40 -4.79 -8.91 -18.75
N ILE A 41 -3.89 -7.98 -19.05
CA ILE A 41 -3.75 -7.35 -20.37
C ILE A 41 -3.63 -8.46 -21.44
N ALA A 42 -4.68 -8.64 -22.24
CA ALA A 42 -4.69 -9.56 -23.36
C ALA A 42 -3.59 -9.14 -24.34
N GLY A 43 -2.45 -9.85 -24.36
CA GLY A 43 -1.37 -9.49 -25.27
C GLY A 43 -0.10 -10.33 -25.27
N ALA A 44 0.30 -10.99 -24.17
CA ALA A 44 1.54 -11.77 -24.21
C ALA A 44 1.52 -12.98 -23.29
N ALA A 45 1.33 -14.14 -23.89
CA ALA A 45 1.75 -15.41 -23.32
C ALA A 45 3.23 -15.34 -22.92
N ALA A 46 3.54 -15.45 -21.63
CA ALA A 46 4.87 -15.86 -21.15
C ALA A 46 4.85 -15.99 -19.62
N ALA A 47 5.52 -17.01 -19.10
CA ALA A 47 5.77 -17.26 -17.67
C ALA A 47 6.34 -16.05 -16.88
N SER A 48 6.75 -14.97 -17.56
CA SER A 48 7.23 -13.72 -16.97
C SER A 48 6.16 -12.91 -16.23
N HIS A 49 4.86 -13.10 -16.50
CA HIS A 49 3.79 -12.34 -15.83
C HIS A 49 3.68 -12.63 -14.32
N GLY A 50 3.86 -13.90 -13.92
CA GLY A 50 3.81 -14.28 -12.49
C GLY A 50 4.94 -13.65 -11.69
N VAL A 51 6.14 -13.57 -12.28
CA VAL A 51 7.31 -12.93 -11.65
C VAL A 51 7.09 -11.43 -11.49
N LEU A 52 6.57 -10.75 -12.51
CA LEU A 52 6.27 -9.32 -12.43
C LEU A 52 5.19 -9.00 -11.38
N ILE A 53 4.14 -9.83 -11.29
CA ILE A 53 3.11 -9.70 -10.24
C ILE A 53 3.74 -9.89 -8.86
N ALA A 54 4.56 -10.94 -8.67
CA ALA A 54 5.21 -11.19 -7.39
C ALA A 54 6.14 -10.02 -6.97
N LEU A 55 6.98 -9.54 -7.89
CA LEU A 55 7.87 -8.39 -7.63
C LEU A 55 7.06 -7.12 -7.34
N GLY A 56 6.00 -6.88 -8.10
CA GLY A 56 5.08 -5.76 -7.88
C GLY A 56 4.40 -5.84 -6.51
N SER A 57 3.90 -7.01 -6.12
CA SER A 57 3.30 -7.24 -4.80
C SER A 57 4.30 -6.99 -3.68
N VAL A 58 5.55 -7.48 -3.80
CA VAL A 58 6.60 -7.20 -2.80
C VAL A 58 6.88 -5.70 -2.70
N PHE A 59 6.97 -5.00 -3.82
CA PHE A 59 7.16 -3.55 -3.85
C PHE A 59 6.01 -2.81 -3.14
N TRP A 60 4.76 -3.15 -3.46
CA TRP A 60 3.58 -2.54 -2.85
C TRP A 60 3.45 -2.85 -1.36
N LEU A 61 3.79 -4.06 -0.94
CA LEU A 61 3.83 -4.44 0.48
C LEU A 61 4.92 -3.66 1.24
N ALA A 62 6.10 -3.48 0.63
CA ALA A 62 7.17 -2.65 1.20
C ALA A 62 6.72 -1.19 1.33
N ALA A 63 6.09 -0.63 0.30
CA ALA A 63 5.54 0.73 0.32
C ALA A 63 4.46 0.89 1.41
N ALA A 64 3.55 -0.09 1.53
CA ALA A 64 2.54 -0.13 2.58
C ALA A 64 3.19 -0.15 3.97
N GLY A 65 4.21 -0.99 4.18
CA GLY A 65 4.98 -1.05 5.42
C GLY A 65 5.60 0.31 5.76
N VAL A 66 6.36 0.90 4.83
CA VAL A 66 7.00 2.21 5.02
C VAL A 66 5.99 3.28 5.39
N LEU A 67 4.89 3.41 4.63
CA LEU A 67 3.84 4.40 4.90
C LEU A 67 3.17 4.19 6.26
N HIS A 68 2.94 2.94 6.66
CA HIS A 68 2.39 2.63 7.98
C HIS A 68 3.37 3.01 9.11
N PHE A 69 4.66 2.69 8.98
CA PHE A 69 5.67 3.12 9.96
C PHE A 69 5.82 4.64 10.01
N MET A 70 5.70 5.34 8.87
CA MET A 70 5.67 6.80 8.82
C MET A 70 4.45 7.34 9.57
N ALA A 71 3.25 6.79 9.36
CA ALA A 71 2.05 7.15 10.10
C ALA A 71 2.23 7.01 11.62
N ARG A 72 2.81 5.89 12.07
CA ARG A 72 3.13 5.66 13.48
C ARG A 72 4.17 6.64 14.01
N SER A 73 5.17 7.00 13.21
CA SER A 73 6.18 7.99 13.61
C SER A 73 5.59 9.38 13.80
N VAL A 74 4.61 9.77 12.98
CA VAL A 74 3.87 11.04 13.11
C VAL A 74 3.09 11.09 14.42
N LEU A 75 2.54 9.97 14.88
CA LEU A 75 1.85 9.86 16.17
C LEU A 75 2.81 9.69 17.38
N GLY A 76 4.13 9.72 17.18
CA GLY A 76 5.11 9.54 18.26
C GLY A 76 5.32 8.09 18.69
N ARG A 77 5.05 7.11 17.81
CA ARG A 77 5.19 5.67 18.05
C ARG A 77 4.28 5.13 19.17
N LEU A 78 3.05 5.66 19.26
CA LEU A 78 2.02 5.03 20.11
C LEU A 78 1.82 3.57 19.64
N ILE A 79 2.13 2.63 20.55
CA ILE A 79 1.87 1.19 20.35
C ILE A 79 0.39 0.89 20.52
#